data_AF-A0A0Q3RUG9-F1
#
_entry.id   AF-A0A0Q3RUG9-F1
#
_cell.length_a   1.000
_cell.length_b   1.000
_cell.length_c   1.000
_cell.angle_alpha   90.00
_cell.angle_beta   90.00
_cell.angle_gamma   90.00
#
_symmetry.space_group_name_H-M   'P 1'
#
loop_
_entity.id
_entity.type
_entity.pdbx_description
1 polymer ?
#
loop_
_entity_poly.entity_id
_entity_poly.type
_entity_poly.pdbx_seq_one_letter_code
_entity_poly.pdbx_strand_id
1 'polypeptide(L)'
;MEERCFMKVVIIVCSLVLLLLLMFRKSFSNIMEGLSIFLFRIGFSVLLLFGVHLLLGLIGYSIPVNLFTGAVVAVLGIPGVASVIAISLLI
;
A
#
# COMPACT_ATOMS: atom_id res chain seq x y z
N MET A 1 41.82 36.09 -8.77
CA MET A 1 40.72 35.84 -9.73
C MET A 1 40.17 34.42 -9.61
N GLU A 2 41.00 33.43 -9.25
CA GLU A 2 40.66 32.00 -9.19
C GLU A 2 39.63 31.63 -8.09
N GLU A 3 39.74 32.21 -6.90
CA GLU A 3 38.88 31.87 -5.74
C GLU A 3 37.39 32.23 -5.94
N ARG A 4 37.10 33.26 -6.75
CA ARG A 4 35.72 33.67 -7.05
C ARG A 4 35.03 32.71 -8.01
N CYS A 5 35.79 31.97 -8.81
CA CYS A 5 35.24 30.95 -9.71
C CYS A 5 34.79 29.72 -8.90
N PHE A 6 35.61 29.31 -7.92
CA PHE A 6 35.32 28.16 -7.06
C PHE A 6 34.06 28.36 -6.22
N MET A 7 33.88 29.53 -5.59
CA MET A 7 32.63 29.84 -4.86
C MET A 7 31.39 29.77 -5.74
N LYS A 8 31.45 30.28 -6.97
CA LYS A 8 30.32 30.22 -7.91
C LYS A 8 29.98 28.78 -8.29
N VAL A 9 30.98 27.95 -8.56
CA VAL A 9 30.77 26.53 -8.88
C VAL A 9 30.16 25.79 -7.69
N VAL A 10 30.66 26.03 -6.47
CA VAL A 10 30.10 25.41 -5.25
C VAL A 10 28.64 25.83 -5.05
N ILE A 11 28.30 27.10 -5.26
CA ILE A 11 26.92 27.58 -5.13
C ILE A 11 26.01 26.94 -6.19
N ILE A 12 26.48 26.84 -7.44
CA ILE A 12 25.71 26.21 -8.54
C ILE A 12 25.48 24.72 -8.25
N VAL A 13 26.51 23.99 -7.85
CA VAL A 13 26.40 22.56 -7.52
C VAL A 13 25.50 22.35 -6.31
N CYS A 14 25.65 23.15 -5.25
CA CYS A 14 24.82 23.06 -4.06
C CYS A 14 23.35 23.36 -4.40
N SER A 15 23.09 24.38 -5.22
CA SER A 15 21.75 24.74 -5.67
C SER A 15 21.12 23.64 -6.55
N LEU A 16 21.92 23.00 -7.42
CA LEU A 16 21.48 21.90 -8.27
C LEU A 16 21.11 20.65 -7.45
N VAL A 17 21.90 20.30 -6.44
CA VAL A 17 21.62 19.18 -5.53
C VAL A 17 20.34 19.44 -4.73
N LEU A 18 20.16 20.67 -4.24
CA LEU A 18 18.96 21.06 -3.49
C LEU A 18 17.69 21.00 -4.36
N LEU A 19 17.79 21.40 -5.62
CA LEU A 19 16.69 21.32 -6.59
C LEU A 19 16.31 19.85 -6.88
N LEU A 20 17.31 18.99 -7.06
CA LEU A 20 17.10 17.55 -7.29
C LEU A 20 16.38 16.90 -6.10
N LEU A 21 16.81 17.22 -4.88
CA LEU A 21 16.22 16.68 -3.64
C LEU A 21 14.77 17.15 -3.47
N LEU A 22 14.46 18.40 -3.80
CA LEU A 22 13.10 18.93 -3.81
C LEU A 22 12.20 18.24 -4.85
N MET A 23 12.73 17.98 -6.05
CA MET A 23 11.99 17.23 -7.09
C MET A 23 11.69 15.79 -6.64
N PHE A 24 12.67 15.11 -6.05
CA PHE A 24 12.49 13.78 -5.49
C PHE A 24 11.46 13.78 -4.37
N ARG A 25 11.53 14.72 -3.43
CA ARG A 25 10.55 14.83 -2.34
C ARG A 25 9.11 15.02 -2.85
N LYS A 26 8.93 15.83 -3.89
CA LYS A 26 7.61 16.06 -4.51
C LYS A 26 7.09 14.81 -5.23
N SER A 27 7.96 14.08 -5.92
CA SER A 27 7.60 12.82 -6.59
C SER A 27 7.26 11.72 -5.58
N PHE A 28 8.04 11.59 -4.51
CA PHE A 28 7.78 10.64 -3.42
C PHE A 28 6.46 10.92 -2.70
N SER A 29 6.06 12.18 -2.54
CA SER A 29 4.78 12.53 -1.92
C SER A 29 3.59 11.97 -2.69
N ASN A 30 3.58 12.10 -4.02
CA ASN A 30 2.51 11.54 -4.87
C ASN A 30 2.49 10.01 -4.84
N ILE A 31 3.67 9.38 -4.81
CA ILE A 31 3.77 7.91 -4.75
C ILE A 31 3.26 7.39 -3.39
N MET A 32 3.62 8.06 -2.30
CA MET A 32 3.17 7.72 -0.94
C MET A 32 1.66 7.87 -0.78
N GLU A 33 1.04 8.86 -1.41
CA GLU A 33 -0.41 9.05 -1.36
C GLU A 33 -1.15 7.90 -2.08
N GLY A 34 -0.68 7.52 -3.27
CA GLY A 34 -1.21 6.36 -3.99
C GLY A 34 -1.01 5.04 -3.24
N LEU A 35 0.18 4.84 -2.67
CA LEU A 35 0.49 3.66 -1.85
C LEU A 35 -0.38 3.60 -0.59
N SER A 36 -0.63 4.73 0.06
CA SER A 36 -1.46 4.80 1.26
C SER A 36 -2.90 4.38 0.97
N ILE A 37 -3.50 4.89 -0.12
CA ILE A 37 -4.87 4.51 -0.54
C ILE A 37 -4.91 3.02 -0.92
N PHE A 38 -3.88 2.52 -1.61
CA PHE A 38 -3.79 1.13 -2.00
C PHE A 38 -3.66 0.19 -0.79
N LEU A 39 -2.71 0.45 0.12
CA LEU A 39 -2.54 -0.33 1.35
C LEU A 39 -3.77 -0.24 2.25
N PHE A 40 -4.42 0.92 2.34
CA PHE A 40 -5.64 1.08 3.11
C PHE A 40 -6.76 0.20 2.56
N ARG A 41 -6.94 0.16 1.23
CA ARG A 41 -7.94 -0.69 0.58
C ARG A 41 -7.66 -2.18 0.76
N ILE A 42 -6.39 -2.59 0.72
CA ILE A 42 -5.97 -3.98 1.01
C ILE A 42 -6.25 -4.31 2.48
N GLY A 43 -5.75 -3.50 3.40
CA GLY A 43 -5.92 -3.73 4.85
C GLY A 43 -7.39 -3.74 5.27
N PHE A 44 -8.20 -2.86 4.70
CA PHE A 44 -9.65 -2.81 4.95
C PHE A 44 -10.37 -4.06 4.41
N SER A 45 -9.95 -4.59 3.27
CA SER A 45 -10.49 -5.85 2.73
C SER A 45 -10.15 -7.05 3.62
N VAL A 46 -8.92 -7.10 4.16
CA VAL A 46 -8.51 -8.14 5.12
C VAL A 46 -9.28 -8.02 6.42
N LEU A 47 -9.49 -6.80 6.94
CA LEU A 47 -10.31 -6.54 8.12
C LEU A 47 -11.77 -6.97 7.94
N LEU A 48 -12.37 -6.68 6.78
CA LEU A 48 -13.72 -7.13 6.44
C LEU A 48 -13.79 -8.66 6.39
N LEU A 49 -12.82 -9.32 5.74
CA LEU A 49 -12.79 -10.78 5.67
C LEU A 49 -12.66 -11.42 7.06
N PHE A 50 -11.82 -10.83 7.91
CA PHE A 50 -11.63 -11.24 9.28
C PHE A 50 -12.91 -11.06 10.11
N GLY A 51 -13.64 -9.96 9.92
CA GLY A 51 -14.95 -9.73 10.55
C GLY A 51 -15.99 -10.78 10.15
N VAL A 52 -16.06 -11.11 8.86
CA VAL A 52 -16.95 -12.18 8.35
C VAL A 52 -16.55 -13.53 8.92
N HIS A 53 -15.25 -13.81 9.02
CA HIS A 53 -14.77 -15.04 9.64
C HIS A 53 -15.18 -15.16 11.11
N LEU A 54 -15.05 -14.09 11.90
CA LEU A 54 -15.49 -14.10 13.31
C LEU A 54 -17.00 -14.33 13.44
N LEU A 55 -17.79 -13.71 12.55
CA LEU A 55 -19.25 -13.90 12.50
C LEU A 55 -19.62 -15.34 12.13
N LEU A 56 -18.99 -15.92 11.12
CA LEU A 56 -19.24 -17.31 10.68
C LEU A 56 -18.69 -18.35 11.67
N GLY A 57 -17.59 -18.04 12.35
CA GLY A 57 -17.04 -18.84 13.43
C GLY A 57 -17.99 -18.95 14.62
N LEU A 58 -18.82 -17.93 14.87
CA LEU A 58 -19.88 -17.98 15.90
C LEU A 58 -20.98 -19.01 15.58
N ILE A 59 -21.17 -19.32 14.30
CA ILE A 59 -22.16 -20.26 13.77
C ILE A 59 -21.56 -21.68 13.61
N GLY A 60 -20.31 -21.88 14.03
CA GLY A 60 -19.59 -23.16 13.95
C GLY A 60 -18.86 -23.41 12.62
N TYR A 61 -18.78 -22.41 11.74
CA TYR A 61 -18.11 -22.54 10.43
C TYR A 61 -16.74 -21.86 10.44
N SER A 62 -15.67 -22.64 10.26
CA SER A 62 -14.30 -22.11 10.29
C SER A 62 -13.79 -21.85 8.86
N ILE A 63 -13.87 -20.59 8.41
CA ILE A 63 -13.27 -20.19 7.12
C ILE A 63 -11.77 -19.96 7.30
N PRO A 64 -10.87 -20.53 6.51
CA PRO A 64 -9.43 -20.25 6.65
C PRO A 64 -9.11 -18.78 6.32
N VAL A 65 -8.88 -17.95 7.36
CA VAL A 65 -8.37 -16.58 7.20
C VAL A 65 -6.85 -16.64 7.17
N ASN A 66 -6.29 -16.45 6.00
CA ASN A 66 -4.85 -16.42 5.79
C ASN A 66 -4.49 -15.19 4.96
N LEU A 67 -3.23 -14.79 4.98
CA LEU A 67 -2.72 -13.70 4.12
C LEU A 67 -3.05 -13.95 2.65
N PHE A 68 -3.11 -15.21 2.22
CA PHE A 68 -3.52 -15.59 0.88
C PHE A 68 -5.01 -15.29 0.60
N THR A 69 -5.93 -15.67 1.48
CA THR A 69 -7.37 -15.39 1.29
C THR A 69 -7.67 -13.90 1.43
N GLY A 70 -6.97 -13.21 2.33
CA GLY A 70 -6.97 -11.76 2.43
C GLY A 70 -6.46 -11.06 1.17
N ALA A 71 -5.40 -11.58 0.53
CA ALA A 71 -4.89 -11.04 -0.74
C ALA A 71 -5.85 -11.27 -1.91
N VAL A 72 -6.46 -12.46 -2.00
CA VAL A 72 -7.49 -12.77 -3.02
C VAL A 72 -8.68 -11.81 -2.88
N VAL A 73 -9.12 -11.55 -1.65
CA VAL A 73 -10.21 -10.59 -1.39
C VAL A 73 -9.78 -9.15 -1.60
N ALA A 74 -8.54 -8.79 -1.31
CA ALA A 74 -8.04 -7.45 -1.59
C ALA A 74 -7.96 -7.16 -3.11
N VAL A 75 -7.68 -8.18 -3.93
CA VAL A 75 -7.64 -8.08 -5.39
C VAL A 75 -9.05 -8.08 -6.00
N LEU A 76 -9.91 -9.02 -5.59
CA LEU A 76 -11.26 -9.14 -6.14
C LEU A 76 -12.29 -8.23 -5.46
N GLY A 77 -12.06 -7.78 -4.23
CA GLY A 77 -13.02 -7.04 -3.40
C GLY A 77 -14.16 -7.93 -2.89
N ILE A 78 -15.38 -7.40 -2.93
CA ILE A 78 -16.63 -8.08 -2.53
C ILE A 78 -16.79 -9.46 -3.20
N PRO A 79 -16.57 -9.66 -4.52
CA PRO A 79 -16.65 -10.99 -5.12
C PRO A 79 -15.56 -11.96 -4.63
N GLY A 80 -14.43 -11.44 -4.14
CA GLY A 80 -13.40 -12.26 -3.49
C GLY A 80 -13.89 -12.84 -2.17
N VAL A 81 -14.65 -12.07 -1.39
CA VAL A 81 -15.29 -12.55 -0.15
C VAL A 81 -16.26 -13.70 -0.47
N ALA A 82 -17.12 -13.50 -1.47
CA ALA A 82 -18.09 -14.52 -1.89
C ALA A 82 -17.40 -15.80 -2.38
N SER A 83 -16.29 -15.68 -3.12
CA SER A 83 -15.54 -16.83 -3.60
C SER A 83 -14.90 -17.64 -2.47
N VAL A 84 -14.28 -16.98 -1.49
CA VAL A 84 -13.67 -17.67 -0.33
C VAL A 84 -14.73 -18.38 0.52
N ILE A 85 -15.90 -17.76 0.71
CA ILE A 85 -17.03 -18.39 1.41
C ILE A 85 -17.57 -19.59 0.62
N ALA A 86 -17.78 -19.44 -0.69
CA ALA A 86 -18.29 -20.52 -1.53
C ALA A 86 -17.35 -21.72 -1.57
N ILE A 87 -16.03 -21.49 -1.66
CA ILE A 87 -15.01 -22.55 -1.59
C ILE A 87 -15.01 -23.21 -0.22
N SER A 88 -15.13 -22.41 0.86
CA SER A 88 -15.17 -22.95 2.22
C SER A 88 -16.44 -23.76 2.52
N LEU A 89 -17.56 -23.47 1.84
CA LEU A 89 -18.80 -24.24 1.96
C LEU A 89 -18.80 -25.52 1.11
N LEU A 90 -17.98 -25.57 0.06
CA LEU A 90 -17.86 -26.71 -0.86
C LEU A 90 -16.83 -27.76 -0.42
N ILE A 91 -15.89 -27.38 0.45
CA ILE A 91 -14.84 -28.24 1.01
C ILE A 91 -15.28 -28.81 2.36
#